data_AF-A0A372DCZ5-F1
#
_entry.id   AF-A0A372DCZ5-F1
#
_cell.length_a   1.000
_cell.length_b   1.000
_cell.length_c   1.000
_cell.angle_alpha   90.00
_cell.angle_beta   90.00
_cell.angle_gamma   90.00
#
_symmetry.space_group_name_H-M   'P 1'
#
loop_
_entity.id
_entity.type
_entity.pdbx_description
1 polymer ?
#
loop_
_entity_poly.entity_id
_entity_poly.type
_entity_poly.pdbx_seq_one_letter_code
_entity_poly.pdbx_strand_id
1 'polypeptide(L)'
;MPIRHFSARLSAISMFIDRAFKVDDTKINSVNRAYTPEEWQRFGAAEHDRATGLLLDYEGIVLRAALSELNSVVEYELKWVVRSIYQKKYGSHRDYRRKLSHKTIAEIYRIIEREFQVKIEALPGFQEVEAMRKVVNAYKHDDGYSGQYQPFLTISIEKKYELDIQMVRDYLQAVEVFLQALPGERLQLGQDVRIKPIRNPAGFGE
;
A
#
# COMPACT_ATOMS: atom_id res chain seq x y z
N MET A 1 21.21 12.00 11.97
CA MET A 1 20.66 11.51 10.69
C MET A 1 19.16 11.80 10.66
N PRO A 2 18.59 12.32 9.55
CA PRO A 2 17.14 12.48 9.47
C PRO A 2 16.46 11.10 9.51
N ILE A 3 15.40 10.97 10.32
CA ILE A 3 14.63 9.74 10.47
C ILE A 3 13.96 9.44 9.12
N ARG A 4 14.23 8.25 8.56
CA ARG A 4 13.54 7.73 7.36
C ARG A 4 12.17 7.19 7.76
N HIS A 5 11.16 8.06 7.73
CA HIS A 5 9.79 7.73 8.17
C HIS A 5 9.13 6.60 7.36
N PHE A 6 9.56 6.39 6.12
CA PHE A 6 9.09 5.27 5.31
C PHE A 6 9.52 3.92 5.90
N SER A 7 10.69 3.80 6.55
CA SER A 7 11.13 2.52 7.14
C SER A 7 10.17 2.01 8.22
N ALA A 8 9.61 2.90 9.04
CA ALA A 8 8.60 2.54 10.02
C ALA A 8 7.28 2.09 9.35
N ARG A 9 6.89 2.73 8.24
CA ARG A 9 5.69 2.33 7.47
C ARG A 9 5.89 0.98 6.79
N LEU A 10 7.04 0.75 6.15
CA LEU A 10 7.37 -0.54 5.54
C LEU A 10 7.42 -1.65 6.59
N SER A 11 8.00 -1.38 7.76
CA SER A 11 7.98 -2.32 8.88
C SER A 11 6.57 -2.63 9.36
N ALA A 12 5.69 -1.62 9.47
CA ALA A 12 4.29 -1.83 9.83
C ALA A 12 3.54 -2.69 8.80
N ILE A 13 3.79 -2.49 7.50
CA ILE A 13 3.22 -3.32 6.42
C ILE A 13 3.73 -4.76 6.52
N SER A 14 5.04 -4.96 6.74
CA SER A 14 5.61 -6.30 6.95
C SER A 14 4.97 -7.00 8.15
N MET A 15 4.84 -6.29 9.28
CA MET A 15 4.20 -6.82 10.49
C MET A 15 2.72 -7.14 10.26
N PHE A 16 2.01 -6.34 9.46
CA PHE A 16 0.62 -6.63 9.09
C PHE A 16 0.52 -7.95 8.35
N ILE A 17 1.35 -8.17 7.32
CA ILE A 17 1.37 -9.43 6.55
C ILE A 17 1.69 -10.62 7.46
N ASP A 18 2.71 -10.51 8.31
CA ASP A 18 3.15 -11.60 9.19
C ASP A 18 2.14 -11.97 10.28
N ARG A 19 1.18 -11.06 10.57
CA ARG A 19 0.14 -11.25 11.59
C ARG A 19 -1.23 -11.57 11.01
N ALA A 20 -1.53 -11.13 9.80
CA ALA A 20 -2.85 -11.28 9.18
C ALA A 20 -3.28 -12.75 9.08
N PHE A 21 -2.33 -13.68 8.95
CA PHE A 21 -2.61 -15.11 8.86
C PHE A 21 -2.48 -15.87 10.20
N LYS A 22 -2.23 -15.16 11.30
CA LYS A 22 -2.11 -15.71 12.66
C LYS A 22 -3.36 -15.44 13.49
N VAL A 23 -4.54 -15.60 12.88
CA VAL A 23 -5.83 -15.39 13.54
C VAL A 23 -6.37 -16.72 14.01
N ASP A 24 -6.68 -16.82 15.31
CA ASP A 24 -7.45 -17.93 15.87
C ASP A 24 -8.94 -17.66 15.59
N ASP A 25 -9.37 -17.99 14.38
CA ASP A 25 -10.75 -17.86 13.93
C ASP A 25 -11.42 -19.23 13.93
N THR A 26 -12.63 -19.33 14.49
CA THR A 26 -13.42 -20.56 14.52
C THR A 26 -13.68 -21.11 13.10
N LYS A 27 -13.71 -20.25 12.08
CA LYS A 27 -13.80 -20.66 10.67
C LYS A 27 -12.48 -21.21 10.12
N ILE A 28 -11.32 -20.66 10.51
CA ILE A 28 -10.01 -21.23 10.16
C ILE A 28 -9.88 -22.62 10.81
N ASN A 29 -10.27 -22.73 12.08
CA ASN A 29 -10.25 -23.99 12.81
C ASN A 29 -11.20 -25.04 12.22
N SER A 30 -12.27 -24.62 11.55
CA SER A 30 -13.20 -25.54 10.87
C SER A 30 -12.57 -26.31 9.70
N VAL A 31 -11.53 -25.74 9.05
CA VAL A 31 -10.76 -26.42 7.99
C VAL A 31 -9.91 -27.55 8.57
N ASN A 32 -9.39 -27.36 9.80
CA ASN A 32 -8.54 -28.33 10.48
C ASN A 32 -9.32 -29.38 11.28
N ARG A 33 -10.66 -29.38 11.19
CA ARG A 33 -11.51 -30.35 11.89
C ARG A 33 -11.30 -31.74 11.28
N ALA A 34 -11.06 -32.73 12.14
CA ALA A 34 -11.09 -34.13 11.73
C ALA A 34 -12.55 -34.60 11.57
N TYR A 35 -12.91 -35.03 10.37
CA TYR A 35 -14.20 -35.65 10.07
C TYR A 35 -14.07 -37.18 10.08
N THR A 36 -15.09 -37.90 10.54
CA THR A 36 -15.18 -39.34 10.22
C THR A 36 -15.47 -39.53 8.73
N PRO A 37 -15.21 -40.73 8.15
CA PRO A 37 -15.56 -41.00 6.75
C PRO A 37 -17.04 -40.73 6.42
N GLU A 38 -17.95 -41.06 7.33
CA GLU A 38 -19.40 -40.86 7.17
C GLU A 38 -19.77 -39.37 7.22
N GLU A 39 -19.16 -38.61 8.14
CA GLU A 39 -19.34 -37.17 8.24
C GLU A 39 -18.77 -36.44 7.02
N TRP A 40 -17.62 -36.88 6.54
CA TRP A 40 -16.97 -36.32 5.35
C TRP A 40 -17.86 -36.43 4.12
N GLN A 41 -18.45 -37.60 3.88
CA GLN A 41 -19.37 -37.82 2.76
C GLN A 41 -20.68 -37.06 2.91
N ARG A 42 -21.18 -36.89 4.14
CA ARG A 42 -22.48 -36.25 4.38
C ARG A 42 -22.42 -34.72 4.34
N PHE A 43 -21.34 -34.11 4.83
CA PHE A 43 -21.19 -32.65 4.91
C PHE A 43 -19.75 -32.14 4.91
N GLY A 44 -18.77 -32.94 5.38
CA GLY A 44 -17.40 -32.46 5.60
C GLY A 44 -16.69 -31.97 4.35
N ALA A 45 -16.87 -32.62 3.19
CA ALA A 45 -16.26 -32.17 1.93
C ALA A 45 -16.74 -30.75 1.54
N ALA A 46 -18.06 -30.51 1.60
CA ALA A 46 -18.64 -29.22 1.24
C ALA A 46 -18.28 -28.10 2.25
N GLU A 47 -18.23 -28.43 3.54
CA GLU A 47 -17.79 -27.50 4.59
C GLU A 47 -16.32 -27.11 4.41
N HIS A 48 -15.46 -28.09 4.12
CA HIS A 48 -14.03 -27.88 3.88
C HIS A 48 -13.79 -27.01 2.63
N ASP A 49 -14.45 -27.30 1.51
CA ASP A 49 -14.32 -26.52 0.27
C ASP A 49 -14.78 -25.07 0.48
N ARG A 50 -15.92 -24.88 1.15
CA ARG A 50 -16.43 -23.54 1.47
C ARG A 50 -15.47 -22.75 2.35
N ALA A 51 -14.95 -23.39 3.40
CA ALA A 51 -14.03 -22.75 4.32
C ALA A 51 -12.72 -22.41 3.61
N THR A 52 -12.19 -23.29 2.76
CA THR A 52 -11.00 -23.05 1.93
C THR A 52 -11.21 -21.85 0.99
N GLY A 53 -12.36 -21.75 0.31
CA GLY A 53 -12.67 -20.61 -0.56
C GLY A 53 -12.65 -19.28 0.20
N LEU A 54 -13.24 -19.23 1.39
CA LEU A 54 -13.22 -18.03 2.24
C LEU A 54 -11.80 -17.62 2.67
N LEU A 55 -10.91 -18.59 2.93
CA LEU A 55 -9.53 -18.31 3.30
C LEU A 55 -8.73 -17.73 2.14
N LEU A 56 -8.90 -18.28 0.93
CA LEU A 56 -8.25 -17.75 -0.28
C LEU A 56 -8.73 -16.34 -0.62
N ASP A 57 -10.01 -16.03 -0.38
CA ASP A 57 -10.55 -14.67 -0.53
C ASP A 57 -9.98 -13.71 0.52
N TYR A 58 -9.91 -14.15 1.78
CA TYR A 58 -9.29 -13.38 2.86
C TYR A 58 -7.83 -13.06 2.56
N GLU A 59 -7.04 -14.05 2.12
CA GLU A 59 -5.66 -13.85 1.69
C GLU A 59 -5.57 -12.83 0.56
N GLY A 60 -6.39 -12.96 -0.48
CA GLY A 60 -6.45 -11.98 -1.56
C GLY A 60 -6.80 -10.57 -1.09
N ILE A 61 -7.65 -10.40 -0.07
CA ILE A 61 -7.96 -9.08 0.52
C ILE A 61 -6.73 -8.51 1.25
N VAL A 62 -6.09 -9.32 2.09
CA VAL A 62 -4.90 -8.92 2.87
C VAL A 62 -3.77 -8.48 1.94
N LEU A 63 -3.45 -9.28 0.93
CA LEU A 63 -2.36 -8.99 -0.01
C LEU A 63 -2.63 -7.71 -0.82
N ARG A 64 -3.87 -7.52 -1.31
CA ARG A 64 -4.24 -6.28 -2.02
C ARG A 64 -4.18 -5.04 -1.13
N ALA A 65 -4.57 -5.17 0.14
CA ALA A 65 -4.46 -4.08 1.11
C ALA A 65 -2.99 -3.72 1.34
N ALA A 66 -2.11 -4.71 1.52
CA ALA A 66 -0.68 -4.48 1.67
C ALA A 66 -0.06 -3.79 0.44
N LEU A 67 -0.37 -4.25 -0.77
CA LEU A 67 0.12 -3.63 -2.02
C LEU A 67 -0.40 -2.19 -2.19
N SER A 68 -1.66 -1.94 -1.84
CA SER A 68 -2.25 -0.60 -1.89
C SER A 68 -1.58 0.37 -0.91
N GLU A 69 -1.22 -0.12 0.28
CA GLU A 69 -0.48 0.66 1.26
C GLU A 69 0.96 0.92 0.81
N LEU A 70 1.66 -0.10 0.26
CA LEU A 70 3.00 0.09 -0.34
C LEU A 70 2.98 1.15 -1.44
N ASN A 71 2.01 1.08 -2.35
CA ASN A 71 1.80 2.10 -3.38
C ASN A 71 1.59 3.49 -2.79
N SER A 72 0.82 3.60 -1.70
CA SER A 72 0.56 4.87 -1.01
C SER A 72 1.82 5.44 -0.37
N VAL A 73 2.68 4.60 0.20
CA VAL A 73 4.00 5.01 0.73
C VAL A 73 4.87 5.58 -0.39
N VAL A 74 4.99 4.89 -1.52
CA VAL A 74 5.76 5.37 -2.67
C VAL A 74 5.27 6.74 -3.14
N GLU A 75 3.97 6.90 -3.35
CA GLU A 75 3.39 8.17 -3.79
C GLU A 75 3.60 9.29 -2.78
N TYR A 76 3.47 8.98 -1.50
CA TYR A 76 3.69 9.95 -0.43
C TYR A 76 5.14 10.45 -0.44
N GLU A 77 6.11 9.55 -0.51
CA GLU A 77 7.53 9.92 -0.47
C GLU A 77 7.96 10.70 -1.73
N LEU A 78 7.43 10.37 -2.91
CA LEU A 78 7.69 11.13 -4.14
C LEU A 78 7.08 12.55 -4.06
N LYS A 79 5.83 12.67 -3.60
CA LYS A 79 5.17 13.97 -3.38
C LYS A 79 5.93 14.79 -2.33
N TRP A 80 6.49 14.12 -1.32
CA TRP A 80 7.30 14.75 -0.28
C TRP A 80 8.58 15.36 -0.87
N VAL A 81 9.28 14.66 -1.77
CA VAL A 81 10.47 15.20 -2.46
C VAL A 81 10.09 16.43 -3.28
N VAL A 82 9.05 16.36 -4.12
CA VAL A 82 8.61 17.53 -4.91
C VAL A 82 8.21 18.71 -4.02
N ARG A 83 7.59 18.41 -2.87
CA ARG A 83 7.26 19.43 -1.89
C ARG A 83 8.49 20.15 -1.35
N SER A 84 9.56 19.43 -1.01
CA SER A 84 10.78 20.05 -0.50
C SER A 84 11.42 20.97 -1.56
N ILE A 85 11.40 20.57 -2.83
CA ILE A 85 11.82 21.41 -3.97
C ILE A 85 11.00 22.70 -4.03
N TYR A 86 9.67 22.59 -4.00
CA TYR A 86 8.80 23.75 -4.08
C TYR A 86 8.89 24.66 -2.86
N GLN A 87 9.10 24.11 -1.67
CA GLN A 87 9.33 24.90 -0.47
C GLN A 87 10.62 25.73 -0.59
N LYS A 88 11.71 25.14 -1.09
CA LYS A 88 12.97 25.86 -1.36
C LYS A 88 12.79 26.96 -2.40
N LYS A 89 11.97 26.74 -3.43
CA LYS A 89 11.77 27.68 -4.55
C LYS A 89 10.76 28.81 -4.29
N TYR A 90 9.69 28.53 -3.55
CA TYR A 90 8.53 29.43 -3.45
C TYR A 90 8.21 29.89 -2.02
N GLY A 91 8.84 29.31 -0.99
CA GLY A 91 8.72 29.70 0.42
C GLY A 91 7.39 29.37 1.11
N SER A 92 6.24 29.67 0.50
CA SER A 92 4.91 29.57 1.13
C SER A 92 4.26 28.17 0.97
N HIS A 93 3.68 27.67 2.07
CA HIS A 93 3.01 26.35 2.14
C HIS A 93 1.74 26.25 1.28
N ARG A 94 0.98 27.36 1.17
CA ARG A 94 -0.29 27.38 0.43
C ARG A 94 -0.08 27.25 -1.08
N ASP A 95 0.99 27.83 -1.61
CA ASP A 95 1.18 27.93 -3.05
C ASP A 95 1.61 26.61 -3.69
N TYR A 96 2.34 25.77 -2.95
CA TYR A 96 2.76 24.48 -3.49
C TYR A 96 1.74 23.36 -3.26
N ARG A 97 0.90 23.43 -2.21
CA ARG A 97 -0.09 22.36 -1.92
C ARG A 97 -1.09 22.18 -3.05
N ARG A 98 -1.63 23.28 -3.58
CA ARG A 98 -2.52 23.27 -4.76
C ARG A 98 -1.81 22.81 -6.03
N LYS A 99 -0.53 23.14 -6.19
CA LYS A 99 0.29 22.71 -7.34
C LYS A 99 0.59 21.21 -7.31
N LEU A 100 0.63 20.60 -6.12
CA LEU A 100 0.93 19.17 -5.94
C LEU A 100 -0.32 18.27 -6.02
N SER A 101 -1.49 18.75 -5.61
CA SER A 101 -2.70 17.91 -5.48
C SER A 101 -3.21 17.30 -6.78
N HIS A 102 -2.93 17.94 -7.92
CA HIS A 102 -3.41 17.51 -9.24
C HIS A 102 -2.34 16.82 -10.09
N LYS A 103 -1.13 16.64 -9.56
CA LYS A 103 -0.02 16.08 -10.36
C LYS A 103 -0.11 14.58 -10.47
N THR A 104 -0.02 14.11 -11.70
CA THR A 104 0.21 12.71 -12.03
C THR A 104 1.60 12.27 -11.56
N ILE A 105 1.81 10.97 -11.41
CA ILE A 105 3.12 10.46 -11.01
C ILE A 105 4.19 10.75 -12.06
N ALA A 106 3.84 10.72 -13.35
CA ALA A 106 4.75 11.08 -14.43
C ALA A 106 5.22 12.54 -14.32
N GLU A 107 4.33 13.47 -13.95
CA GLU A 107 4.73 14.85 -13.67
C GLU A 107 5.62 14.97 -12.44
N ILE A 108 5.35 14.18 -11.40
CA ILE A 108 6.19 14.13 -10.19
C ILE A 108 7.60 13.66 -10.54
N TYR A 109 7.74 12.56 -11.31
CA TYR A 109 9.03 12.08 -11.80
C TYR A 109 9.78 13.18 -12.55
N ARG A 110 9.16 13.83 -13.55
CA ARG A 110 9.79 14.90 -14.33
C ARG A 110 10.29 16.07 -13.47
N ILE A 111 9.59 16.40 -12.39
CA ILE A 111 10.03 17.47 -11.47
C ILE A 111 11.28 17.03 -10.70
N ILE A 112 11.30 15.81 -10.18
CA ILE A 112 12.44 15.27 -9.42
C ILE A 112 13.65 15.12 -10.35
N GLU A 113 13.47 14.55 -11.54
CA GLU A 113 14.53 14.39 -12.54
C GLU A 113 15.17 15.72 -12.94
N ARG A 114 14.35 16.74 -13.15
CA ARG A 114 14.84 18.09 -13.51
C ARG A 114 15.64 18.74 -12.37
N GLU A 115 15.18 18.61 -11.13
CA GLU A 115 15.86 19.23 -10.00
C GLU A 115 17.20 18.55 -9.71
N PHE A 116 17.21 17.22 -9.67
CA PHE A 116 18.37 16.46 -9.23
C PHE A 116 19.25 15.95 -10.38
N GLN A 117 18.87 16.21 -11.63
CA GLN A 117 19.58 15.74 -12.84
C GLN A 117 19.79 14.22 -12.83
N VAL A 118 18.77 13.47 -12.36
CA VAL A 118 18.75 12.01 -12.34
C VAL A 118 17.67 11.49 -13.28
N LYS A 119 17.75 10.21 -13.64
CA LYS A 119 16.64 9.47 -14.28
C LYS A 119 16.00 8.56 -13.25
N ILE A 120 14.71 8.74 -12.97
CA ILE A 120 14.00 7.91 -11.97
C ILE A 120 13.96 6.44 -12.42
N GLU A 121 13.83 6.21 -13.73
CA GLU A 121 13.86 4.87 -14.32
C GLU A 121 15.18 4.11 -14.11
N ALA A 122 16.27 4.83 -13.85
CA ALA A 122 17.58 4.25 -13.60
C ALA A 122 17.84 3.98 -12.12
N LEU A 123 16.91 4.34 -11.23
CA LEU A 123 17.06 4.06 -9.81
C LEU A 123 16.85 2.56 -9.53
N PRO A 124 17.64 1.96 -8.62
CA PRO A 124 17.43 0.60 -8.15
C PRO A 124 16.00 0.37 -7.66
N GLY A 125 15.40 -0.78 -7.98
CA GLY A 125 14.04 -1.15 -7.56
C GLY A 125 12.90 -0.48 -8.34
N PHE A 126 13.20 0.40 -9.31
CA PHE A 126 12.16 1.13 -10.07
C PHE A 126 11.23 0.20 -10.86
N GLN A 127 11.79 -0.82 -11.53
CA GLN A 127 11.00 -1.70 -12.40
C GLN A 127 9.97 -2.50 -11.60
N GLU A 128 10.38 -3.02 -10.45
CA GLU A 128 9.53 -3.76 -9.52
C GLU A 128 8.48 -2.85 -8.88
N VAL A 129 8.86 -1.60 -8.53
CA VAL A 129 7.89 -0.60 -8.06
C VAL A 129 6.85 -0.30 -9.14
N GLU A 130 7.23 -0.09 -10.39
CA GLU A 130 6.27 0.13 -11.48
C GLU A 130 5.39 -1.11 -11.76
N ALA A 131 5.94 -2.32 -11.65
CA ALA A 131 5.17 -3.56 -11.73
C ALA A 131 4.11 -3.65 -10.62
N MET A 132 4.51 -3.40 -9.37
CA MET A 132 3.60 -3.32 -8.22
C MET A 132 2.49 -2.28 -8.46
N ARG A 133 2.84 -1.09 -8.94
CA ARG A 133 1.87 -0.03 -9.26
C ARG A 133 0.86 -0.46 -10.32
N LYS A 134 1.29 -1.18 -11.35
CA LYS A 134 0.40 -1.73 -12.39
C LYS A 134 -0.59 -2.73 -11.79
N VAL A 135 -0.13 -3.63 -10.92
CA VAL A 135 -0.99 -4.61 -10.23
C VAL A 135 -2.03 -3.89 -9.35
N VAL A 136 -1.61 -2.91 -8.55
CA VAL A 136 -2.52 -2.12 -7.70
C VAL A 136 -3.56 -1.38 -8.54
N ASN A 137 -3.15 -0.74 -9.64
CA ASN A 137 -4.08 -0.03 -10.51
C ASN A 137 -5.07 -0.96 -11.21
N ALA A 138 -4.64 -2.15 -11.63
CA ALA A 138 -5.55 -3.15 -12.20
C ALA A 138 -6.65 -3.54 -11.20
N TYR A 139 -6.30 -3.79 -9.93
CA TYR A 139 -7.31 -4.09 -8.90
C TYR A 139 -8.20 -2.89 -8.52
N LYS A 140 -7.71 -1.66 -8.68
CA LYS A 140 -8.52 -0.44 -8.44
C LYS A 140 -9.58 -0.19 -9.51
N HIS A 141 -9.35 -0.66 -10.74
CA HIS A 141 -10.20 -0.40 -11.91
C HIS A 141 -11.00 -1.63 -12.35
N ASP A 142 -11.11 -2.66 -11.50
CA ASP A 142 -11.73 -3.96 -11.80
C ASP A 142 -11.09 -4.75 -12.97
N ASP A 143 -10.06 -4.21 -13.63
CA ASP A 143 -9.21 -4.85 -14.66
C ASP A 143 -8.30 -5.97 -14.10
N GLY A 144 -8.27 -6.14 -12.78
CA GLY A 144 -7.55 -7.20 -12.07
C GLY A 144 -8.24 -8.57 -12.11
N TYR A 145 -9.45 -8.64 -12.69
CA TYR A 145 -10.25 -9.85 -12.86
C TYR A 145 -10.43 -10.14 -14.35
N SER A 146 -10.48 -11.42 -14.75
CA SER A 146 -10.43 -11.83 -16.16
C SER A 146 -11.77 -11.75 -16.91
N GLY A 147 -12.89 -11.37 -16.28
CA GLY A 147 -14.18 -11.36 -16.96
C GLY A 147 -15.36 -10.89 -16.11
N GLN A 148 -16.49 -10.61 -16.80
CA GLN A 148 -17.72 -10.00 -16.29
C GLN A 148 -18.13 -10.54 -14.92
N TYR A 149 -18.07 -9.67 -13.91
CA TYR A 149 -18.63 -9.89 -12.59
C TYR A 149 -20.12 -10.24 -12.69
N GLN A 150 -20.48 -11.50 -12.45
CA GLN A 150 -21.87 -11.93 -12.25
C GLN A 150 -22.10 -12.20 -10.77
N PRO A 151 -22.73 -11.27 -10.01
CA PRO A 151 -22.82 -11.33 -8.54
C PRO A 151 -23.62 -12.50 -7.95
N PHE A 152 -24.17 -13.41 -8.77
CA PHE A 152 -25.18 -14.38 -8.34
C PHE A 152 -24.79 -15.85 -8.50
N LEU A 153 -23.59 -16.15 -9.03
CA LEU A 153 -23.13 -17.53 -9.22
C LEU A 153 -21.82 -17.76 -8.47
N THR A 154 -21.73 -18.88 -7.76
CA THR A 154 -20.53 -19.50 -7.17
C THR A 154 -19.53 -19.91 -8.26
N ILE A 155 -19.09 -18.96 -9.08
CA ILE A 155 -18.07 -19.15 -10.10
C ILE A 155 -16.80 -18.56 -9.52
N SER A 156 -15.73 -19.35 -9.53
CA SER A 156 -14.38 -18.90 -9.22
C SER A 156 -14.08 -17.63 -10.03
N ILE A 157 -13.88 -16.52 -9.34
CA ILE A 157 -13.46 -15.28 -9.99
C ILE A 157 -12.02 -15.52 -10.47
N GLU A 158 -11.84 -15.67 -11.78
CA GLU A 158 -10.52 -15.83 -12.36
C GLU A 158 -9.79 -14.48 -12.25
N LYS A 159 -8.71 -14.48 -11.46
CA LYS A 159 -7.90 -13.30 -11.17
C LYS A 159 -6.84 -13.18 -12.26
N LYS A 160 -6.70 -12.00 -12.86
CA LYS A 160 -5.69 -11.75 -13.89
C LYS A 160 -4.27 -11.74 -13.32
N TYR A 161 -4.15 -11.38 -12.04
CA TYR A 161 -2.92 -11.47 -11.28
C TYR A 161 -3.15 -12.43 -10.12
N GLU A 162 -2.31 -13.46 -10.01
CA GLU A 162 -2.24 -14.24 -8.78
C GLU A 162 -1.32 -13.52 -7.80
N LEU A 163 -1.85 -13.23 -6.62
CA LEU A 163 -1.08 -12.61 -5.54
C LEU A 163 -0.70 -13.69 -4.55
N ASP A 164 0.58 -13.72 -4.19
CA ASP A 164 1.08 -14.52 -3.09
C ASP A 164 1.90 -13.66 -2.12
N ILE A 165 2.16 -14.22 -0.94
CA ILE A 165 2.91 -13.53 0.13
C ILE A 165 4.34 -13.19 -0.32
N GLN A 166 5.00 -14.05 -1.10
CA GLN A 166 6.38 -13.84 -1.51
C GLN A 166 6.49 -12.66 -2.46
N MET A 167 5.57 -12.53 -3.42
CA MET A 167 5.46 -11.38 -4.31
C MET A 167 5.32 -10.07 -3.52
N VAL A 168 4.48 -10.03 -2.48
CA VAL A 168 4.34 -8.82 -1.65
C VAL A 168 5.62 -8.50 -0.89
N ARG A 169 6.35 -9.51 -0.40
CA ARG A 169 7.64 -9.34 0.27
C ARG A 169 8.72 -8.81 -0.68
N ASP A 170 8.77 -9.34 -1.90
CA ASP A 170 9.71 -8.89 -2.93
C ASP A 170 9.43 -7.42 -3.30
N TYR A 171 8.15 -7.04 -3.45
CA TYR A 171 7.79 -5.64 -3.66
C TYR A 171 8.12 -4.74 -2.47
N LEU A 172 7.95 -5.22 -1.23
CA LEU A 172 8.34 -4.47 -0.04
C LEU A 172 9.84 -4.17 -0.06
N GLN A 173 10.67 -5.16 -0.37
CA GLN A 173 12.12 -4.99 -0.51
C GLN A 173 12.47 -4.02 -1.65
N ALA A 174 11.84 -4.16 -2.81
CA ALA A 174 12.08 -3.27 -3.94
C ALA A 174 11.68 -1.82 -3.64
N VAL A 175 10.53 -1.62 -2.97
CA VAL A 175 10.09 -0.29 -2.51
C VAL A 175 11.10 0.29 -1.53
N GLU A 176 11.62 -0.50 -0.59
CA GLU A 176 12.66 -0.03 0.31
C GLU A 176 13.90 0.45 -0.47
N VAL A 177 14.44 -0.40 -1.35
CA VAL A 177 15.61 -0.08 -2.17
C VAL A 177 15.38 1.19 -3.00
N PHE A 178 14.23 1.30 -3.65
CA PHE A 178 13.86 2.47 -4.43
C PHE A 178 13.78 3.75 -3.58
N LEU A 179 13.10 3.70 -2.44
CA LEU A 179 12.92 4.86 -1.56
C LEU A 179 14.23 5.32 -0.89
N GLN A 180 15.17 4.39 -0.68
CA GLN A 180 16.52 4.69 -0.22
C GLN A 180 17.37 5.36 -1.31
N ALA A 181 17.15 5.01 -2.58
CA ALA A 181 17.83 5.60 -3.73
C ALA A 181 17.23 6.96 -4.19
N LEU A 182 16.03 7.30 -3.73
CA LEU A 182 15.39 8.58 -4.09
C LEU A 182 16.21 9.79 -3.62
N PRO A 183 16.43 10.79 -4.49
CA PRO A 183 17.18 11.99 -4.14
C PRO A 183 16.37 12.95 -3.25
N GLY A 184 17.09 13.80 -2.51
CA GLY A 184 16.53 14.87 -1.69
C GLY A 184 16.75 14.69 -0.19
N GLU A 185 16.93 15.82 0.51
CA GLU A 185 17.03 15.85 1.97
C GLU A 185 15.66 15.59 2.57
N ARG A 186 15.53 14.60 3.47
CA ARG A 186 14.30 14.37 4.23
C ARG A 186 14.29 15.25 5.48
N LEU A 187 13.43 16.27 5.53
CA LEU A 187 13.24 17.08 6.74
C LEU A 187 12.49 16.24 7.78
N GLN A 188 12.83 16.41 9.06
CA GLN A 188 12.17 15.72 10.17
C GLN A 188 10.66 15.99 10.15
N LEU A 189 9.84 14.93 10.22
CA LEU A 189 8.40 15.06 10.52
C LEU A 189 8.26 15.68 11.91
N GLY A 190 7.85 16.94 11.92
CA GLY A 190 7.69 17.79 13.09
C GLY A 190 7.25 19.21 12.71
N GLN A 191 7.62 19.66 11.51
CA GLN A 191 7.13 20.92 10.94
C GLN A 191 5.74 20.81 10.26
N ASP A 192 5.20 19.59 10.12
CA ASP A 192 3.96 19.31 9.38
C ASP A 192 2.77 18.86 10.22
N VAL A 193 3.01 18.46 11.47
CA VAL A 193 1.91 18.35 12.42
C VAL A 193 1.53 19.79 12.73
N ARG A 194 0.37 20.22 12.21
CA ARG A 194 -0.27 21.46 12.62
C ARG A 194 -0.23 21.52 14.15
N ILE A 195 0.68 22.30 14.71
CA ILE A 195 0.39 22.97 15.97
C ILE A 195 -0.77 23.88 15.59
N LYS A 196 -2.01 23.41 15.79
CA LYS A 196 -3.13 24.34 15.89
C LYS A 196 -2.64 25.35 16.93
N PRO A 197 -2.61 26.67 16.62
CA PRO A 197 -2.36 27.63 17.67
C PRO A 197 -3.37 27.31 18.76
N ILE A 198 -2.86 26.95 19.94
CA ILE A 198 -3.68 26.90 21.14
C ILE A 198 -4.25 28.31 21.20
N ARG A 199 -5.56 28.46 20.97
CA ARG A 199 -6.23 29.72 21.24
C ARG A 199 -5.94 29.99 22.71
N ASN A 200 -5.11 30.99 22.99
CA ASN A 200 -5.02 31.53 24.34
C ASN A 200 -6.47 31.81 24.79
N PRO A 201 -6.93 31.28 25.92
CA PRO A 201 -8.12 31.80 26.56
C PRO A 201 -7.75 33.15 27.18
N ALA A 202 -7.47 34.15 26.34
CA ALA A 202 -7.49 35.55 26.74
C ALA A 202 -8.93 36.03 26.56
N GLY A 203 -9.69 35.86 27.63
CA GLY A 203 -11.09 36.25 27.74
C GLY A 203 -11.46 36.43 29.20
N PHE A 204 -10.67 37.24 29.91
CA PHE A 204 -11.12 37.93 31.13
C PHE A 204 -10.85 39.41 30.90
N GLY A 205 -11.92 40.21 30.94
CA GLY A 205 -11.87 41.66 30.79
C GLY A 205 -13.19 42.25 30.32
N GLU A 206 -14.25 42.08 31.11
CA GLU A 206 -15.00 43.18 31.75
C GLU A 206 -15.38 42.73 33.17
#